data_AF-A0AA41WCM1-F1
#
_entry.id   AF-A0AA41WCM1-F1
#
_cell.length_a   1.000
_cell.length_b   1.000
_cell.length_c   1.000
_cell.angle_alpha   90.00
_cell.angle_beta   90.00
_cell.angle_gamma   90.00
#
_symmetry.space_group_name_H-M   'P 1'
#
loop_
_entity.id
_entity.type
_entity.pdbx_description
1 polymer ?
#
loop_
_entity_poly.entity_id
_entity_poly.type
_entity_poly.pdbx_seq_one_letter_code
_entity_poly.pdbx_strand_id
1 'polypeptide(L)'
;MDEASRVVEQVLAHLCGKGLYGDVTEWCETRNDCVFVVTCPDCRRAFTLTEEEFTLLVRRSQEVQACGVALGGDPPTPARVRTPSLLS
;
A
#
# COMPACT_ATOMS: atom_id res chain seq x y z
N MET A 1 13.58 -10.29 -18.02
CA MET A 1 12.36 -9.84 -17.33
C MET A 1 12.78 -9.53 -15.92
N ASP A 2 12.69 -8.26 -15.57
CA ASP A 2 13.08 -7.70 -14.29
C ASP A 2 12.19 -8.30 -13.18
N GLU A 3 12.80 -8.81 -12.12
CA GLU A 3 12.11 -9.49 -11.01
C GLU A 3 11.04 -8.58 -10.39
N ALA A 4 11.35 -7.29 -10.25
CA ALA A 4 10.43 -6.25 -9.78
C ALA A 4 9.15 -6.15 -10.64
N SER A 5 9.26 -6.32 -11.96
CA SER A 5 8.08 -6.29 -12.85
C SER A 5 7.12 -7.44 -12.53
N ARG A 6 7.65 -8.63 -12.22
CA ARG A 6 6.82 -9.79 -11.90
C ARG A 6 6.04 -9.59 -10.60
N VAL A 7 6.67 -9.01 -9.58
CA VAL A 7 6.02 -8.71 -8.30
C VAL A 7 4.92 -7.66 -8.49
N VAL A 8 5.22 -6.58 -9.21
CA VAL A 8 4.25 -5.52 -9.54
C VAL A 8 3.04 -6.07 -10.29
N GLU A 9 3.27 -6.89 -11.32
CA GLU A 9 2.19 -7.53 -12.09
C GLU A 9 1.34 -8.46 -11.22
N GLN A 10 1.94 -9.17 -10.27
CA GLN A 10 1.22 -10.05 -9.36
C GLN A 10 0.31 -9.26 -8.40
N VAL A 11 0.81 -8.14 -7.85
CA VAL A 11 0.04 -7.24 -6.98
C VAL A 11 -1.12 -6.62 -7.76
N LEU A 12 -0.85 -6.09 -8.97
CA LEU A 12 -1.90 -5.51 -9.81
C LEU A 12 -2.92 -6.55 -10.24
N ALA A 13 -2.51 -7.73 -10.69
CA ALA A 13 -3.44 -8.78 -11.07
C ALA A 13 -4.38 -9.14 -9.90
N HIS A 14 -3.87 -9.13 -8.67
CA HIS A 14 -4.67 -9.37 -7.47
C HIS A 14 -5.67 -8.23 -7.20
N LEU A 15 -5.21 -6.99 -7.18
CA LEU A 15 -6.04 -5.81 -6.88
C LEU A 15 -7.04 -5.51 -7.99
N CYS A 16 -6.58 -5.52 -9.24
CA CYS A 16 -7.38 -5.30 -10.44
C CYS A 16 -8.33 -6.46 -10.73
N GLY A 17 -7.99 -7.70 -10.35
CA GLY A 17 -8.94 -8.81 -10.37
C GLY A 17 -10.17 -8.58 -9.49
N LYS A 18 -10.08 -7.66 -8.52
CA LYS A 18 -11.18 -7.24 -7.64
C LYS A 18 -11.69 -5.82 -7.92
N GLY A 19 -11.00 -5.05 -8.77
CA GLY A 19 -11.30 -3.64 -9.03
C GLY A 19 -11.12 -2.74 -7.80
N LEU A 20 -10.12 -3.04 -6.95
CA LEU A 20 -9.89 -2.32 -5.70
C LEU A 20 -8.53 -1.62 -5.67
N TYR A 21 -8.41 -0.66 -4.76
CA TYR A 21 -7.15 -0.04 -4.39
C TYR A 21 -6.58 -0.69 -3.13
N GLY A 22 -5.29 -1.02 -3.16
CA GLY A 22 -4.56 -1.53 -2.00
C GLY A 22 -4.20 -0.40 -1.04
N ASP A 23 -4.24 -0.69 0.26
CA ASP A 23 -3.75 0.19 1.31
C ASP A 23 -2.22 0.10 1.38
N VAL A 24 -1.52 1.22 1.45
CA VAL A 24 -0.05 1.26 1.43
C VAL A 24 0.45 1.68 2.79
N THR A 25 1.30 0.87 3.41
CA THR A 25 2.01 1.20 4.64
C THR A 25 3.51 1.18 4.40
N GLU A 26 4.19 2.28 4.67
CA GLU A 26 5.66 2.34 4.66
C GLU A 26 6.22 1.85 6.00
N TRP A 27 7.20 0.95 5.94
CA TRP A 27 7.87 0.35 7.08
C TRP A 27 9.37 0.58 6.93
N CYS A 28 9.91 1.56 7.66
CA CYS A 28 11.35 1.82 7.70
C CYS A 28 11.96 1.28 8.99
N GLU A 29 12.84 0.28 8.89
CA GLU A 29 13.66 -0.12 10.05
C GLU A 29 14.79 0.89 10.28
N THR A 30 15.26 1.01 11.53
CA THR A 30 16.27 1.98 12.01
C THR A 30 17.61 1.94 11.25
N ARG A 31 17.79 1.01 10.31
CA ARG A 31 18.96 0.84 9.45
C ARG A 31 18.79 1.31 8.01
N ASN A 32 17.84 2.21 7.74
CA ASN A 32 17.64 2.83 6.42
C ASN A 32 17.15 1.83 5.34
N ASP A 33 16.49 0.75 5.76
CA ASP A 33 15.81 -0.19 4.88
C ASP A 33 14.30 0.07 5.00
N CYS A 34 13.76 0.81 4.04
CA CYS A 34 12.34 1.13 3.95
C CYS A 34 11.68 0.17 2.97
N VAL A 35 10.68 -0.55 3.47
CA VAL A 35 9.85 -1.45 2.66
C VAL A 35 8.42 -0.96 2.67
N PHE A 36 7.73 -1.15 1.54
CA PHE A 36 6.34 -0.76 1.35
C PHE A 36 5.47 -2.00 1.42
N VAL A 37 4.48 -1.99 2.32
CA VAL A 37 3.54 -3.09 2.49
C VAL A 37 2.21 -2.68 1.88
N VAL A 38 1.81 -3.36 0.80
CA VAL A 38 0.51 -3.16 0.15
C VAL A 38 -0.46 -4.22 0.65
N THR A 39 -1.55 -3.78 1.28
CA THR A 39 -2.58 -4.66 1.85
C THR A 39 -3.86 -4.57 1.04
N CYS A 40 -4.37 -5.71 0.57
CA CYS A 40 -5.68 -5.75 -0.06
C CYS A 40 -6.79 -5.57 1.00
N PRO A 41 -7.69 -4.58 0.87
CA PRO A 41 -8.72 -4.32 1.87
C PRO A 41 -9.79 -5.43 1.96
N ASP A 42 -9.98 -6.21 0.90
CA ASP A 42 -11.00 -7.26 0.82
C ASP A 42 -10.54 -8.57 1.48
N CYS A 43 -9.35 -9.06 1.13
CA CYS A 43 -8.84 -10.35 1.59
C CYS A 43 -7.73 -10.25 2.65
N ARG A 44 -7.31 -9.03 3.00
CA ARG A 44 -6.22 -8.73 3.96
C ARG A 44 -4.87 -9.34 3.57
N ARG A 45 -4.69 -9.73 2.31
CA ARG A 45 -3.42 -10.20 1.77
C ARG A 45 -2.44 -9.03 1.72
N ALA A 46 -1.29 -9.17 2.35
CA ALA A 46 -0.21 -8.20 2.34
C ALA A 46 0.89 -8.61 1.37
N PHE A 47 1.47 -7.62 0.68
CA PHE A 47 2.59 -7.77 -0.23
C PHE A 47 3.67 -6.78 0.18
N THR A 48 4.86 -7.29 0.49
CA THR A 48 6.01 -6.46 0.85
C THR A 48 6.80 -6.18 -0.42
N LEU A 49 7.08 -4.90 -0.65
CA LEU A 49 7.74 -4.36 -1.84
C LEU A 49 8.91 -3.50 -1.38
N THR A 50 10.00 -3.54 -2.13
CA THR A 50 11.07 -2.56 -2.04
C THR A 50 10.63 -1.21 -2.62
N GLU A 51 11.42 -0.16 -2.38
CA GLU A 51 11.18 1.18 -2.95
C GLU A 51 11.09 1.15 -4.49
N GLU A 52 11.95 0.37 -5.14
CA GLU A 52 11.97 0.22 -6.60
C GLU A 52 10.68 -0.43 -7.13
N GLU A 53 10.25 -1.52 -6.49
CA GLU A 53 9.03 -2.24 -6.84
C GLU A 53 7.78 -1.40 -6.58
N PHE A 54 7.75 -0.67 -5.46
CA PHE A 54 6.65 0.22 -5.13
C PHE A 54 6.54 1.37 -6.14
N THR A 55 7.67 1.98 -6.53
CA THR A 55 7.70 3.04 -7.54
C THR A 55 7.14 2.56 -8.88
N LEU A 56 7.51 1.34 -9.30
CA LEU A 56 6.96 0.72 -10.50
C LEU A 56 5.45 0.43 -10.37
N LEU A 57 5.02 -0.07 -9.21
CA LEU A 57 3.61 -0.35 -8.93
C LEU A 57 2.75 0.92 -9.02
N VAL A 58 3.21 2.01 -8.41
CA VAL A 58 2.56 3.31 -8.46
C VAL A 58 2.44 3.80 -9.89
N ARG A 59 3.54 3.78 -10.66
CA ARG A 59 3.54 4.21 -12.06
C ARG A 59 2.50 3.44 -12.88
N ARG A 60 2.48 2.12 -12.73
CA ARG A 60 1.56 1.25 -13.47
C ARG A 60 0.11 1.41 -13.02
N SER A 61 -0.12 1.67 -11.74
CA SER A 61 -1.45 1.98 -11.20
C SER A 61 -2.01 3.28 -11.79
N GLN A 62 -1.14 4.28 -12.01
CA GLN A 62 -1.52 5.53 -12.69
C GLN A 62 -1.83 5.34 -14.18
N GLU A 63 -1.25 4.35 -14.85
CA GLU A 63 -1.60 4.02 -16.24
C GLU A 63 -2.99 3.36 -16.34
N VAL A 64 -3.35 2.52 -15.37
CA VAL A 64 -4.62 1.77 -15.37
C VAL A 64 -5.80 2.61 -14.86
N GLN A 65 -5.57 3.52 -13.90
CA GLN A 65 -6.54 4.46 -13.29
C GLN A 65 -7.84 3.86 -12.72
N ALA A 66 -8.01 2.53 -12.75
CA ALA A 66 -9.19 1.83 -12.25
C ALA A 66 -8.93 0.97 -11.00
N CYS A 67 -7.66 0.63 -10.74
CA CYS A 67 -7.23 -0.26 -9.67
C CYS A 67 -5.72 -0.09 -9.42
N GLY A 68 -5.22 -0.63 -8.31
CA GLY A 68 -3.80 -0.60 -7.96
C GLY A 68 -3.56 0.06 -6.61
N VAL A 69 -2.59 0.96 -6.52
CA VAL A 69 -2.33 1.72 -5.28
C VAL A 69 -2.58 3.20 -5.50
N ALA A 70 -3.23 3.84 -4.54
CA ALA A 70 -3.32 5.29 -4.51
C ALA A 70 -2.12 5.81 -3.71
N LEU A 71 -1.30 6.68 -4.30
CA LEU A 71 -0.43 7.55 -3.52
C LEU A 71 -1.36 8.50 -2.76
N GLY A 72 -1.79 8.08 -1.57
CA GLY A 72 -2.56 8.93 -0.68
C GLY A 72 -1.71 10.15 -0.32
N GLY A 73 -2.12 11.33 -0.79
CA GLY A 73 -1.88 12.53 -0.01
C GLY A 73 -2.62 12.33 1.31
N ASP A 74 -1.85 12.14 2.38
CA ASP A 74 -2.26 11.95 3.77
C ASP A 74 -3.18 10.73 4.05
N PRO A 75 -2.78 9.77 4.89
CA PRO A 75 -3.78 8.91 5.52
C PRO A 75 -4.76 9.83 6.28
N PRO A 76 -6.09 9.59 6.30
CA PRO A 76 -6.89 10.18 7.36
C PRO A 76 -6.31 9.63 8.65
N THR A 77 -5.49 10.45 9.31
CA THR A 77 -4.98 10.23 10.66
C THR A 77 -6.08 9.52 11.45
N PRO A 78 -5.84 8.35 12.06
CA PRO A 78 -6.83 7.78 12.95
C PRO A 78 -7.07 8.86 13.99
N ALA A 79 -8.26 9.47 13.95
CA ALA A 79 -8.66 10.50 14.88
C ALA A 79 -8.32 9.96 16.26
N ARG A 80 -7.35 10.62 16.90
CA ARG A 80 -6.81 10.28 18.22
C ARG A 80 -7.98 9.78 19.06
N VAL A 81 -7.89 8.54 19.54
CA VAL A 81 -8.70 8.10 20.69
C VAL A 81 -8.26 8.99 21.85
N ARG A 82 -8.88 10.17 21.97
CA ARG A 82 -8.87 10.98 23.17
C ARG A 82 -10.11 10.56 23.95
N THR A 83 -10.01 9.42 24.61
CA THR A 83 -10.68 9.24 25.90
C THR A 83 -9.84 9.94 26.96
N PRO A 84 -10.30 11.06 27.53
CA PRO A 84 -10.09 11.32 28.93
C PRO A 84 -11.29 10.78 29.70
N SER A 85 -10.98 9.87 30.60
CA SER A 85 -11.85 9.25 31.58
C SER A 85 -12.72 10.25 32.35
N LEU A 86 -13.89 9.76 32.73
CA LEU A 86 -14.79 10.25 33.77
C LEU A 86 -14.05 10.83 34.99
N LEU A 87 -14.43 12.03 35.41
CA LEU A 87 -14.45 12.47 36.81
C LEU A 87 -15.36 13.69 36.94
N SER A 88 -16.61 13.46 37.35
CA SER A 88 -17.49 14.41 38.05
C SER A 88 -18.49 13.61 38.87
#